data_AF-A0A6M1YS04-F1
#
_entry.id   AF-A0A6M1YS04-F1
#
_cell.length_a   1.000
_cell.length_b   1.000
_cell.length_c   1.000
_cell.angle_alpha   90.00
_cell.angle_beta   90.00
_cell.angle_gamma   90.00
#
_symmetry.space_group_name_H-M   'P 1'
#
loop_
_entity.id
_entity.type
_entity.pdbx_description
1 polymer ?
#
loop_
_entity_poly.entity_id
_entity_poly.type
_entity_poly.pdbx_seq_one_letter_code
_entity_poly.pdbx_strand_id
1 'polypeptide(L)'
;MKKKYSLIIFLFLALSSFSITGGFSKKTFVYKTLTGKKETTTTYLIKKRKDDLLVTKTNEIEIANIIYSLKFALKEMHVKSAKEDTDYKFTIDNRKLTLIGKARGRRIKRQYTLPDRWIQDFTFGLRPFLNSKRQRYSFVILNPNDFTTNELIASKEGIEKIKINNSTYKAQRVNVTLSGFKSMFWKADVWYDLHTFDLLKYKANEGPGTPMSTMFLDSKN
;
A
#
# COMPACT_ATOMS: atom_id res chain seq x y z
N MET A 1 64.82 -44.60 5.85
CA MET A 1 65.19 -43.24 6.31
C MET A 1 64.74 -42.20 5.28
N LYS A 2 63.94 -41.21 5.75
CA LYS A 2 63.78 -39.82 5.27
C LYS A 2 63.40 -39.51 3.80
N LYS A 3 62.12 -39.15 3.63
CA LYS A 3 61.52 -37.96 2.96
C LYS A 3 62.31 -37.24 1.84
N LYS A 4 61.63 -36.93 0.72
CA LYS A 4 61.15 -35.55 0.40
C LYS A 4 60.23 -35.51 -0.84
N TYR A 5 59.28 -34.57 -0.78
CA TYR A 5 58.14 -34.31 -1.64
C TYR A 5 58.48 -33.36 -2.80
N SER A 6 57.76 -33.45 -3.93
CA SER A 6 57.07 -32.32 -4.59
C SER A 6 56.24 -32.87 -5.77
N LEU A 7 54.90 -32.91 -5.74
CA LEU A 7 53.94 -31.81 -5.88
C LEU A 7 53.90 -31.26 -7.32
N ILE A 8 52.81 -31.55 -8.04
CA ILE A 8 51.91 -30.56 -8.66
C ILE A 8 50.54 -31.26 -8.81
N ILE A 9 49.60 -30.82 -7.98
CA ILE A 9 48.17 -31.12 -8.07
C ILE A 9 47.58 -30.01 -8.93
N PHE A 10 47.04 -30.34 -10.11
CA PHE A 10 46.17 -29.43 -10.85
C PHE A 10 44.79 -29.47 -10.17
N LEU A 11 44.56 -28.51 -9.27
CA LEU A 11 43.28 -28.31 -8.61
C LEU A 11 42.30 -27.74 -9.64
N PHE A 12 41.33 -28.55 -10.03
CA PHE A 12 40.22 -28.14 -10.89
C PHE A 12 39.45 -26.98 -10.21
N LEU A 13 39.36 -25.86 -10.93
CA LEU A 13 38.49 -24.73 -10.62
C LEU A 13 37.04 -25.21 -10.49
N ALA A 14 36.57 -25.41 -9.26
CA ALA A 14 35.16 -25.32 -8.96
C ALA A 14 34.79 -23.83 -8.98
N LEU A 15 34.48 -23.29 -10.16
CA LEU A 15 33.68 -22.08 -10.27
C LEU A 15 32.35 -22.38 -9.58
N SER A 16 32.24 -21.99 -8.32
CA SER A 16 30.97 -21.85 -7.63
C SER A 16 30.15 -20.83 -8.42
N SER A 17 29.29 -21.33 -9.31
CA SER A 17 28.14 -20.63 -9.84
C SER A 17 27.22 -20.34 -8.67
N PHE A 18 27.53 -19.27 -7.93
CA PHE A 18 26.58 -18.59 -7.08
C PHE A 18 25.53 -17.97 -7.99
N SER A 19 24.58 -18.78 -8.43
CA SER A 19 23.31 -18.29 -8.94
C SER A 19 22.65 -17.56 -7.78
N ILE A 20 22.84 -16.24 -7.73
CA ILE A 20 22.00 -15.36 -6.90
C ILE A 20 20.61 -15.46 -7.52
N THR A 21 19.86 -16.48 -7.14
CA THR A 21 18.41 -16.50 -7.32
C THR A 21 17.87 -15.41 -6.42
N GLY A 22 17.87 -14.17 -6.92
CA GLY A 22 17.14 -13.07 -6.29
C GLY A 22 15.68 -13.51 -6.23
N GLY A 23 15.28 -14.06 -5.09
CA GLY A 23 13.97 -14.65 -4.90
C GLY A 23 12.90 -13.62 -5.18
N PHE A 24 12.21 -13.76 -6.31
CA PHE A 24 11.01 -12.99 -6.59
C PHE A 24 9.91 -13.45 -5.63
N SER A 25 9.77 -12.75 -4.51
CA SER A 25 8.63 -12.99 -3.62
C SER A 25 7.39 -12.33 -4.22
N LYS A 26 6.40 -13.15 -4.57
CA LYS A 26 5.05 -12.73 -4.96
C LYS A 26 4.12 -12.92 -3.77
N LYS A 27 3.27 -11.93 -3.50
CA LYS A 27 2.18 -12.04 -2.51
C LYS A 27 0.88 -11.55 -3.13
N THR A 28 -0.23 -12.20 -2.81
CA THR A 28 -1.57 -11.80 -3.24
C THR A 28 -2.42 -11.58 -2.00
N PHE A 29 -3.13 -10.46 -1.94
CA PHE A 29 -4.15 -10.18 -0.92
C PHE A 29 -5.48 -10.00 -1.62
N VAL A 30 -6.53 -10.66 -1.12
CA VAL A 30 -7.89 -10.49 -1.59
C VAL A 30 -8.71 -9.89 -0.46
N TYR A 31 -9.43 -8.82 -0.76
CA TYR A 31 -10.29 -8.12 0.18
C TYR A 31 -11.73 -8.12 -0.32
N LYS A 32 -12.67 -8.41 0.58
CA LYS A 32 -14.10 -8.20 0.34
C LYS A 32 -14.52 -6.89 0.98
N THR A 33 -15.33 -6.12 0.27
CA THR A 33 -15.90 -4.85 0.74
C THR A 33 -17.42 -4.91 0.69
N LEU A 34 -18.06 -4.73 1.84
CA LEU A 34 -19.50 -4.63 2.00
C LEU A 34 -19.90 -3.17 2.19
N THR A 35 -20.80 -2.68 1.34
CA THR A 35 -21.40 -1.33 1.46
C THR A 35 -22.91 -1.44 1.27
N GLY A 36 -23.68 -1.28 2.34
CA GLY A 36 -25.11 -1.61 2.32
C GLY A 36 -25.33 -3.07 1.94
N LYS A 37 -26.03 -3.33 0.84
CA LYS A 37 -26.28 -4.68 0.29
C LYS A 37 -25.27 -5.12 -0.78
N LYS A 38 -24.36 -4.23 -1.18
CA LYS A 38 -23.40 -4.50 -2.26
C LYS A 38 -22.11 -5.09 -1.69
N GLU A 39 -21.69 -6.22 -2.24
CA GLU A 39 -20.35 -6.78 -2.04
C GLU A 39 -19.50 -6.51 -3.27
N THR A 40 -18.22 -6.23 -3.07
CA THR A 40 -17.21 -6.13 -4.14
C THR A 40 -15.91 -6.75 -3.67
N THR A 41 -15.09 -7.20 -4.62
CA THR A 41 -13.77 -7.76 -4.34
C THR A 41 -12.67 -6.84 -4.87
N THR A 42 -11.61 -6.64 -4.08
CA THR A 42 -10.37 -6.00 -4.50
C THR A 42 -9.20 -6.94 -4.27
N THR A 43 -8.39 -7.16 -5.32
CA THR A 43 -7.17 -7.97 -5.26
C THR A 43 -5.95 -7.06 -5.33
N TYR A 44 -4.96 -7.31 -4.47
CA TYR A 44 -3.63 -6.72 -4.54
C TYR A 44 -2.62 -7.80 -4.86
N LEU A 45 -1.97 -7.69 -6.01
CA LEU A 45 -0.82 -8.50 -6.38
C LEU A 45 0.47 -7.72 -6.13
N ILE A 46 1.32 -8.20 -5.23
CA ILE A 46 2.59 -7.59 -4.86
C ILE A 46 3.74 -8.42 -5.43
N LYS A 47 4.65 -7.76 -6.14
CA LYS A 47 5.92 -8.33 -6.60
C LYS A 47 7.05 -7.49 -6.04
N LYS A 48 7.92 -8.10 -5.24
CA LYS A 48 9.15 -7.45 -4.78
C LYS A 48 10.22 -7.53 -5.86
N ARG A 49 10.85 -6.40 -6.15
CA ARG A 49 12.07 -6.25 -6.96
C ARG A 49 13.23 -5.86 -6.04
N LYS A 50 14.42 -5.70 -6.62
CA LYS A 50 15.63 -5.30 -5.89
C LYS A 50 15.42 -4.03 -5.06
N ASP A 51 14.82 -3.00 -5.65
CA ASP A 51 14.73 -1.67 -5.04
C ASP A 51 13.27 -1.19 -4.80
N ASP A 52 12.29 -1.96 -5.29
CA ASP A 52 10.89 -1.53 -5.34
C ASP A 52 9.89 -2.65 -5.04
N LEU A 53 8.69 -2.25 -4.67
CA LEU A 53 7.49 -3.08 -4.64
C LEU A 53 6.57 -2.65 -5.78
N LEU A 54 6.28 -3.59 -6.67
CA LEU A 54 5.23 -3.41 -7.66
C LEU A 54 3.93 -3.96 -7.11
N VAL A 55 2.88 -3.15 -7.14
CA VAL A 55 1.56 -3.52 -6.68
C VAL A 55 0.57 -3.32 -7.82
N THR A 56 -0.16 -4.37 -8.19
CA THR A 56 -1.32 -4.27 -9.05
C THR A 56 -2.56 -4.44 -8.18
N LYS A 57 -3.35 -3.37 -8.05
CA LYS A 57 -4.66 -3.38 -7.43
C LYS A 57 -5.71 -3.55 -8.52
N THR A 58 -6.62 -4.50 -8.36
CA THR A 58 -7.70 -4.76 -9.32
C THR A 58 -9.02 -4.92 -8.58
N ASN A 59 -10.06 -4.29 -9.07
CA ASN A 59 -11.45 -4.57 -8.70
C ASN A 59 -12.32 -4.64 -9.97
N GLU A 60 -13.63 -4.74 -9.82
CA GLU A 60 -14.59 -4.88 -10.93
C GLU A 60 -14.58 -3.74 -11.95
N ILE A 61 -14.10 -2.55 -11.56
CA ILE A 61 -14.21 -1.33 -12.37
C ILE A 61 -12.85 -0.69 -12.69
N GLU A 62 -11.82 -0.95 -11.90
CA GLU A 62 -10.55 -0.24 -11.91
C GLU A 62 -9.37 -1.20 -11.79
N ILE A 63 -8.30 -0.89 -12.53
CA ILE A 63 -6.96 -1.43 -12.32
C ILE A 63 -6.03 -0.27 -11.98
N ALA A 64 -5.28 -0.39 -10.89
CA ALA A 64 -4.21 0.53 -10.54
C ALA A 64 -2.87 -0.21 -10.46
N ASN A 65 -1.89 0.24 -11.22
CA ASN A 65 -0.50 -0.21 -11.13
C ASN A 65 0.31 0.80 -10.33
N ILE A 66 0.98 0.34 -9.28
CA ILE A 66 1.56 1.19 -8.26
C ILE A 66 3.00 0.73 -7.99
N ILE A 67 3.91 1.69 -7.87
CA ILE A 67 5.32 1.47 -7.55
C ILE A 67 5.62 2.14 -6.23
N TYR A 68 6.02 1.36 -5.23
CA TYR A 68 6.58 1.88 -3.99
C TYR A 68 8.08 1.58 -3.92
N SER A 69 8.82 2.46 -3.25
CA SER A 69 10.12 2.06 -2.69
C SER A 69 9.97 0.93 -1.68
N LEU A 70 11.06 0.23 -1.34
CA LEU A 70 11.05 -0.74 -0.23
C LEU A 70 10.71 -0.13 1.15
N LYS A 71 10.72 1.20 1.28
CA LYS A 71 10.27 1.93 2.48
C LYS A 71 8.80 2.36 2.42
N PHE A 72 8.03 1.85 1.45
CA PHE A 72 6.61 2.15 1.22
C PHE A 72 6.29 3.60 0.84
N ALA A 73 7.30 4.39 0.42
CA ALA A 73 7.04 5.66 -0.25
C ALA A 73 6.58 5.42 -1.68
N LEU A 74 5.44 5.99 -2.06
CA LEU A 74 4.85 5.90 -3.40
C LEU A 74 5.68 6.71 -4.40
N LYS A 75 6.10 6.06 -5.50
CA LYS A 75 6.87 6.68 -6.59
C LYS A 75 5.99 6.97 -7.81
N GLU A 76 5.12 6.03 -8.13
CA GLU A 76 4.28 6.07 -9.33
C GLU A 76 2.97 5.33 -9.09
N MET A 77 1.88 5.86 -9.64
CA MET A 77 0.60 5.17 -9.70
C MET A 77 -0.08 5.47 -11.02
N HIS A 78 -0.53 4.43 -11.73
CA HIS A 78 -1.31 4.54 -12.96
C HIS A 78 -2.65 3.87 -12.75
N VAL A 79 -3.72 4.65 -12.85
CA VAL A 79 -5.10 4.20 -12.66
C VAL A 79 -5.82 4.16 -14.00
N LYS A 80 -6.53 3.05 -14.26
CA LYS A 80 -7.35 2.85 -15.45
C LYS A 80 -8.72 2.29 -15.10
N SER A 81 -9.75 2.85 -15.70
CA SER A 81 -11.12 2.34 -15.70
C SER A 81 -11.80 2.74 -17.00
N ALA A 82 -12.13 1.75 -17.84
CA ALA A 82 -12.91 2.00 -19.05
C ALA A 82 -14.34 2.43 -18.71
N LYS A 83 -14.93 1.83 -17.67
CA LYS A 83 -16.29 2.13 -17.20
C LYS A 83 -16.44 3.58 -16.71
N GLU A 84 -15.42 4.09 -16.03
CA GLU A 84 -15.41 5.48 -15.50
C GLU A 84 -14.67 6.46 -16.42
N ASP A 85 -14.38 6.08 -17.67
CA ASP A 85 -13.64 6.88 -18.65
C ASP A 85 -12.39 7.58 -18.05
N THR A 86 -11.55 6.77 -17.41
CA THR A 86 -10.43 7.19 -16.57
C THR A 86 -9.14 6.48 -16.99
N ASP A 87 -8.10 7.24 -17.25
CA ASP A 87 -6.72 6.78 -17.48
C ASP A 87 -5.77 7.93 -17.08
N TYR A 88 -5.21 7.87 -15.87
CA TYR A 88 -4.29 8.91 -15.39
C TYR A 88 -3.12 8.35 -14.58
N LYS A 89 -2.05 9.13 -14.53
CA LYS A 89 -0.79 8.75 -13.89
C LYS A 89 -0.31 9.81 -12.90
N PHE A 90 0.07 9.36 -11.71
CA PHE A 90 0.91 10.09 -10.76
C PHE A 90 2.37 9.68 -10.96
N THR A 91 3.26 10.66 -11.02
CA THR A 91 4.72 10.44 -10.95
C THR A 91 5.30 11.41 -9.95
N ILE A 92 6.24 10.94 -9.14
CA ILE A 92 6.91 11.78 -8.15
C ILE A 92 8.41 11.73 -8.35
N ASP A 93 8.98 12.91 -8.45
CA ASP A 93 10.41 13.13 -8.40
C ASP A 93 10.72 14.32 -7.49
N ASN A 94 11.62 14.14 -6.53
CA ASN A 94 12.08 15.20 -5.62
C ASN A 94 10.93 16.05 -5.01
N ARG A 95 9.86 15.37 -4.55
CA ARG A 95 8.62 15.96 -3.96
C ARG A 95 7.70 16.67 -4.94
N LYS A 96 8.07 16.76 -6.21
CA LYS A 96 7.19 17.27 -7.26
C LYS A 96 6.35 16.12 -7.78
N LEU A 97 5.06 16.16 -7.48
CA LEU A 97 4.09 15.25 -8.08
C LEU A 97 3.62 15.85 -9.40
N THR A 98 3.65 15.05 -10.45
CA THR A 98 2.99 15.34 -11.73
C THR A 98 1.81 14.38 -11.92
N LEU A 99 0.62 14.95 -12.11
CA LEU A 99 -0.62 14.24 -12.41
C LEU A 99 -1.05 14.56 -13.84
N ILE A 100 -1.08 13.56 -14.71
CA ILE A 100 -1.44 13.72 -16.13
C ILE A 100 -2.38 12.60 -16.56
N GLY A 101 -3.35 12.92 -17.40
CA GLY A 101 -4.18 11.96 -18.10
C GLY A 101 -5.63 12.41 -18.22
N LYS A 102 -6.55 11.48 -17.94
CA LYS A 102 -8.00 11.67 -18.01
C LYS A 102 -8.66 11.05 -16.79
N ALA A 103 -9.57 11.77 -16.15
CA ALA A 103 -10.38 11.27 -15.05
C ALA A 103 -11.84 11.63 -15.32
N ARG A 104 -12.72 10.61 -15.36
CA ARG A 104 -14.17 10.79 -15.56
C ARG A 104 -14.50 11.66 -16.77
N GLY A 105 -13.90 11.35 -17.92
CA GLY A 105 -14.11 12.14 -19.14
C GLY A 105 -13.22 13.38 -19.27
N ARG A 106 -12.66 13.90 -18.17
CA ARG A 106 -11.98 15.20 -18.16
C ARG A 106 -10.48 15.05 -18.21
N ARG A 107 -9.83 15.79 -19.13
CA ARG A 107 -8.37 15.87 -19.18
C ARG A 107 -7.85 16.55 -17.92
N ILE A 108 -6.77 16.02 -17.38
CA ILE A 108 -6.10 16.53 -16.19
C ILE A 108 -4.60 16.69 -16.47
N LYS A 109 -4.05 17.83 -16.06
CA LYS A 109 -2.62 18.12 -16.03
C LYS A 109 -2.37 19.05 -14.85
N ARG A 110 -1.78 18.53 -13.79
CA ARG A 110 -1.51 19.28 -12.55
C ARG A 110 -0.14 18.92 -12.00
N GLN A 111 0.47 19.88 -11.31
CA GLN A 111 1.71 19.69 -10.58
C GLN A 111 1.54 20.17 -9.15
N TYR A 112 2.16 19.45 -8.22
CA TYR A 112 2.11 19.74 -6.79
C TYR A 112 3.52 19.67 -6.23
N THR A 113 3.84 20.57 -5.30
CA THR A 113 4.97 20.38 -4.39
C THR A 113 4.42 19.79 -3.10
N LEU A 114 4.65 18.51 -2.88
CA LEU A 114 4.09 17.79 -1.74
C LEU A 114 5.06 17.77 -0.56
N PRO A 115 4.56 17.72 0.68
CA PRO A 115 5.44 17.52 1.83
C PRO A 115 5.90 16.06 1.90
N ASP A 116 6.99 15.79 2.64
CA ASP A 116 7.54 14.43 2.83
C ASP A 116 6.53 13.46 3.45
N ARG A 117 5.56 14.01 4.18
CA ARG A 117 4.44 13.30 4.81
C ARG A 117 3.28 13.03 3.84
N TRP A 118 3.52 12.91 2.54
CA TRP A 118 2.45 12.54 1.61
C TRP A 118 2.25 11.02 1.55
N ILE A 119 0.99 10.60 1.62
CA ILE A 119 0.54 9.20 1.49
C ILE A 119 -0.71 9.22 0.61
N GLN A 120 -0.81 8.33 -0.38
CA GLN A 120 -2.02 8.25 -1.21
C GLN A 120 -2.94 7.07 -0.84
N ASP A 121 -2.39 6.02 -0.25
CA ASP A 121 -3.12 4.82 0.15
C ASP A 121 -2.78 4.39 1.58
N PHE A 122 -3.76 3.82 2.28
CA PHE A 122 -3.58 3.37 3.65
C PHE A 122 -3.04 1.94 3.74
N THR A 123 -3.14 1.15 2.67
CA THR A 123 -2.73 -0.26 2.65
C THR A 123 -1.22 -0.43 2.90
N PHE A 124 -0.40 0.45 2.32
CA PHE A 124 1.06 0.41 2.45
C PHE A 124 1.63 1.69 3.06
N GLY A 125 1.08 2.86 2.72
CA GLY A 125 1.69 4.14 3.09
C GLY A 125 1.79 4.40 4.59
N LEU A 126 0.94 3.79 5.41
CA LEU A 126 0.98 3.94 6.87
C LEU A 126 1.95 2.99 7.59
N ARG A 127 2.59 2.03 6.90
CA ARG A 127 3.51 1.06 7.52
C ARG A 127 4.68 1.70 8.26
N PRO A 128 5.36 2.75 7.74
CA PRO A 128 6.42 3.43 8.50
C PRO A 128 5.92 4.03 9.83
N PHE A 129 4.69 4.57 9.84
CA PHE A 129 4.07 5.08 11.07
C PHE A 129 3.75 3.94 12.05
N LEU A 130 3.17 2.85 11.56
CA LEU A 130 2.87 1.65 12.36
C LEU A 130 4.12 1.07 13.03
N ASN A 131 5.25 1.02 12.31
CA ASN A 131 6.53 0.54 12.82
C ASN A 131 7.25 1.54 13.76
N SER A 132 6.75 2.76 13.93
CA SER A 132 7.35 3.76 14.79
C SER A 132 6.78 3.73 16.21
N LYS A 133 7.45 4.37 17.18
CA LYS A 133 6.90 4.61 18.52
C LYS A 133 5.89 5.75 18.58
N ARG A 134 5.63 6.45 17.47
CA ARG A 134 4.68 7.58 17.43
C ARG A 134 3.26 7.07 17.65
N GLN A 135 2.48 7.82 18.42
CA GLN A 135 1.06 7.55 18.62
C GLN A 135 0.17 8.26 17.60
N ARG A 136 0.63 9.39 17.05
CA ARG A 136 -0.10 10.17 16.05
C ARG A 136 0.81 10.54 14.89
N TYR A 137 0.25 10.64 13.70
CA TYR A 137 0.96 11.05 12.49
C TYR A 137 0.03 11.83 11.57
N SER A 138 0.40 13.07 11.28
CA SER A 138 -0.30 13.87 10.29
C SER A 138 0.36 13.68 8.92
N PHE A 139 -0.46 13.59 7.89
CA PHE A 139 -0.03 13.35 6.50
C PHE A 139 -0.99 14.00 5.51
N VAL A 140 -0.51 14.22 4.28
CA VAL A 140 -1.31 14.83 3.21
C VAL A 140 -1.69 13.76 2.20
N ILE A 141 -2.91 13.86 1.66
CA ILE A 141 -3.41 13.05 0.55
C ILE A 141 -3.88 13.95 -0.59
N LEU A 142 -3.96 13.42 -1.81
CA LEU A 142 -4.80 14.02 -2.86
C LEU A 142 -6.19 13.40 -2.79
N ASN A 143 -7.23 14.24 -2.81
CA ASN A 143 -8.61 13.81 -2.88
C ASN A 143 -8.86 13.05 -4.20
N PRO A 144 -9.45 11.85 -4.18
CA PRO A 144 -9.65 11.05 -5.39
C PRO A 144 -10.70 11.63 -6.37
N ASN A 145 -11.55 12.57 -5.92
CA ASN A 145 -12.60 13.17 -6.76
C ASN A 145 -12.10 14.39 -7.53
N ASP A 146 -11.37 15.29 -6.87
CA ASP A 146 -10.99 16.58 -7.43
C ASP A 146 -9.49 16.87 -7.40
N PHE A 147 -8.68 15.95 -6.86
CA PHE A 147 -7.23 16.05 -6.69
C PHE A 147 -6.77 17.28 -5.88
N THR A 148 -7.61 17.81 -4.99
CA THR A 148 -7.18 18.80 -3.98
C THR A 148 -6.41 18.13 -2.85
N THR A 149 -5.48 18.84 -2.22
CA THR A 149 -4.74 18.32 -1.07
C THR A 149 -5.58 18.40 0.20
N ASN A 150 -5.63 17.31 0.96
CA ASN A 150 -6.24 17.29 2.30
C ASN A 150 -5.25 16.76 3.32
N GLU A 151 -5.29 17.32 4.54
CA GLU A 151 -4.49 16.84 5.66
C GLU A 151 -5.33 15.88 6.52
N LEU A 152 -4.76 14.72 6.80
CA LEU A 152 -5.32 13.67 7.63
C LEU A 152 -4.44 13.42 8.85
N ILE A 153 -5.04 12.89 9.91
CA ILE A 153 -4.35 12.46 11.12
C ILE A 153 -4.65 10.98 11.34
N ALA A 154 -3.61 10.16 11.39
CA ALA A 154 -3.68 8.79 11.86
C ALA A 154 -3.27 8.73 13.34
N SER A 155 -4.09 8.10 14.18
CA SER A 155 -3.86 7.89 15.61
C SER A 155 -3.89 6.40 15.91
N LYS A 156 -2.85 5.88 16.57
CA LYS A 156 -2.87 4.53 17.11
C LYS A 156 -3.79 4.51 18.32
N GLU A 157 -4.76 3.63 18.26
CA GLU A 157 -5.67 3.35 19.37
C GLU A 157 -5.13 2.10 20.12
N GLY A 158 -6.01 1.20 20.55
CA GLY A 158 -5.63 -0.05 21.18
C GLY A 158 -5.18 -1.16 20.22
N ILE A 159 -4.56 -2.19 20.81
CA ILE A 159 -4.35 -3.48 20.16
C ILE A 159 -5.56 -4.36 20.47
N GLU A 160 -6.21 -4.88 19.43
CA GLU A 160 -7.42 -5.69 19.53
C GLU A 160 -7.16 -7.10 18.96
N LYS A 161 -7.83 -8.12 19.50
CA LYS A 161 -7.93 -9.41 18.83
C LYS A 161 -9.14 -9.39 17.91
N ILE A 162 -8.93 -9.57 16.61
CA ILE A 162 -10.01 -9.61 15.63
C ILE A 162 -10.05 -10.98 14.96
N LYS A 163 -11.25 -11.52 14.79
CA LYS A 163 -11.48 -12.76 14.02
C LYS A 163 -11.90 -12.37 12.60
N ILE A 164 -11.17 -12.87 11.62
CA ILE A 164 -11.49 -12.72 10.20
C ILE A 164 -11.44 -14.12 9.58
N ASN A 165 -12.55 -14.56 9.01
CA ASN A 165 -12.76 -15.95 8.59
C ASN A 165 -12.42 -16.92 9.74
N ASN A 166 -11.56 -17.91 9.49
CA ASN A 166 -11.14 -18.90 10.48
C ASN A 166 -9.86 -18.51 11.23
N SER A 167 -9.35 -17.29 11.04
CA SER A 167 -8.10 -16.84 11.65
C SER A 167 -8.35 -15.75 12.68
N THR A 168 -7.53 -15.73 13.74
CA THR A 168 -7.52 -14.67 14.75
C THR A 168 -6.23 -13.90 14.64
N TYR A 169 -6.35 -12.57 14.56
CA TYR A 169 -5.23 -11.66 14.42
C TYR A 169 -5.13 -10.77 15.66
N LYS A 170 -3.91 -10.49 16.10
CA LYS A 170 -3.65 -9.33 16.96
C LYS A 170 -3.45 -8.13 16.04
N ALA A 171 -4.31 -7.14 16.16
CA ALA A 171 -4.32 -6.00 15.25
C ALA A 171 -4.11 -4.69 16.01
N GLN A 172 -3.25 -3.82 15.47
CA GLN A 172 -3.23 -2.41 15.87
C GLN A 172 -4.40 -1.72 15.18
N ARG A 173 -5.34 -1.18 15.97
CA ARG A 173 -6.36 -0.28 15.43
C ARG A 173 -5.78 1.12 15.28
N VAL A 174 -6.08 1.75 14.15
CA VAL A 174 -5.70 3.12 13.82
C VAL A 174 -6.97 3.86 13.43
N ASN A 175 -7.22 4.98 14.10
CA ASN A 175 -8.25 5.91 13.70
C ASN A 175 -7.64 6.95 12.74
N VAL A 176 -8.30 7.20 11.60
CA VAL A 176 -7.87 8.19 10.61
C VAL A 176 -8.97 9.23 10.45
N THR A 177 -8.64 10.51 10.56
CA THR A 177 -9.61 11.62 10.46
C THR A 177 -9.07 12.75 9.60
N LEU A 178 -9.98 13.58 9.09
CA LEU A 178 -9.62 14.91 8.58
C LEU A 178 -9.07 15.78 9.72
N SER A 179 -8.14 16.68 9.42
CA SER A 179 -7.59 17.60 10.41
C SER A 179 -8.58 18.70 10.84
N GLY A 180 -8.43 19.19 12.08
CA GLY A 180 -9.20 20.30 12.63
C GLY A 180 -10.71 20.02 12.73
N PHE A 181 -11.53 21.05 12.52
CA PHE A 181 -12.99 20.96 12.57
C PHE A 181 -13.58 20.01 11.54
N LYS A 182 -12.83 19.68 10.47
CA LYS A 182 -13.29 18.77 9.42
C LYS A 182 -13.34 17.31 9.87
N SER A 183 -12.72 16.96 11.00
CA SER A 183 -12.74 15.61 11.59
C SER A 183 -14.15 15.05 11.81
N MET A 184 -15.15 15.92 11.98
CA MET A 184 -16.55 15.52 12.13
C MET A 184 -17.17 14.99 10.83
N PHE A 185 -16.65 15.40 9.66
CA PHE A 185 -17.22 15.05 8.37
C PHE A 185 -16.74 13.69 7.84
N TRP A 186 -15.57 13.24 8.28
CA TRP A 186 -15.04 11.97 7.81
C TRP A 186 -14.06 11.34 8.80
N LYS A 187 -14.24 10.04 9.00
CA LYS A 187 -13.34 9.20 9.79
C LYS A 187 -13.30 7.78 9.24
N ALA A 188 -12.18 7.12 9.44
CA ALA A 188 -12.00 5.70 9.18
C ALA A 188 -11.38 5.00 10.40
N ASP A 189 -11.81 3.78 10.65
CA ASP A 189 -11.09 2.84 11.50
C ASP A 189 -10.37 1.82 10.62
N VAL A 190 -9.09 1.59 10.92
CA VAL A 190 -8.22 0.73 10.12
C VAL A 190 -7.47 -0.21 11.05
N TRP A 191 -7.51 -1.51 10.76
CA TRP A 191 -6.85 -2.54 11.56
C TRP A 191 -5.71 -3.15 10.75
N TYR A 192 -4.52 -3.13 11.34
CA TYR A 192 -3.33 -3.71 10.74
C TYR A 192 -2.82 -4.85 11.60
N ASP A 193 -2.37 -5.93 10.98
CA ASP A 193 -1.69 -7.01 11.68
C ASP A 193 -0.49 -6.46 12.45
N LEU A 194 -0.38 -6.80 13.73
CA LEU A 194 0.61 -6.20 14.63
C LEU A 194 2.05 -6.52 14.26
N HIS A 195 2.29 -7.62 13.53
CA HIS A 195 3.62 -8.10 13.20
C HIS A 195 4.04 -7.74 11.77
N THR A 196 3.13 -7.87 10.82
CA THR A 196 3.40 -7.66 9.39
C THR A 196 2.98 -6.28 8.89
N PHE A 197 2.14 -5.57 9.65
CA PHE A 197 1.46 -4.34 9.26
C PHE A 197 0.67 -4.47 7.96
N ASP A 198 0.25 -5.69 7.63
CA ASP A 198 -0.68 -5.93 6.54
C ASP A 198 -2.07 -5.44 6.96
N LEU A 199 -2.76 -4.77 6.05
CA LEU A 199 -4.14 -4.32 6.28
C LEU A 199 -5.04 -5.54 6.46
N LEU A 200 -5.77 -5.59 7.58
CA LEU A 200 -6.71 -6.67 7.92
C LEU A 200 -8.15 -6.24 7.73
N LYS A 201 -8.49 -5.02 8.16
CA LYS A 201 -9.84 -4.48 8.09
C LYS A 201 -9.80 -2.97 7.94
N TYR A 202 -10.77 -2.43 7.20
CA TYR A 202 -10.99 -1.01 7.05
C TYR A 202 -12.49 -0.75 7.16
N LYS A 203 -12.86 0.32 7.87
CA LYS A 203 -14.25 0.72 8.06
C LYS A 203 -14.37 2.23 7.96
N ALA A 204 -15.12 2.71 6.98
CA ALA A 204 -15.40 4.13 6.80
C ALA A 204 -16.68 4.32 6.00
N ASN A 205 -17.25 5.51 6.08
CA ASN A 205 -18.26 6.00 5.15
C ASN A 205 -17.63 7.04 4.20
N GLU A 206 -18.30 7.39 3.11
CA GLU A 206 -17.81 8.42 2.18
C GLU A 206 -18.09 9.84 2.69
N GLY A 207 -18.95 9.98 3.70
CA GLY A 207 -19.26 11.22 4.39
C GLY A 207 -20.48 11.08 5.30
N PRO A 208 -20.97 12.19 5.89
CA PRO A 208 -22.14 12.16 6.76
C PRO A 208 -23.35 11.61 6.01
N GLY A 209 -24.09 10.69 6.64
CA GLY A 209 -25.32 10.11 6.08
C GLY A 209 -25.12 9.04 4.99
N THR A 210 -23.90 8.78 4.53
CA THR A 210 -23.66 7.70 3.55
C THR A 210 -23.57 6.33 4.23
N PRO A 211 -23.89 5.22 3.54
CA PRO A 211 -23.71 3.87 4.08
C PRO A 211 -22.28 3.63 4.56
N MET A 212 -22.15 2.85 5.62
CA MET A 212 -20.85 2.40 6.11
C MET A 212 -20.31 1.31 5.19
N SER A 213 -19.07 1.47 4.74
CA SER A 213 -18.31 0.44 4.03
C SER A 213 -17.39 -0.28 5.00
N THR A 214 -17.40 -1.62 4.95
CA THR A 214 -16.43 -2.45 5.68
C THR A 214 -15.68 -3.32 4.69
N MET A 215 -14.37 -3.12 4.61
CA MET A 215 -13.45 -3.98 3.87
C MET A 215 -12.70 -4.89 4.84
N PHE A 216 -12.54 -6.16 4.52
CA PHE A 216 -11.79 -7.12 5.34
C PHE A 216 -10.99 -8.09 4.46
N LEU A 217 -9.88 -8.57 5.01
CA LEU A 217 -9.01 -9.54 4.35
C LEU A 217 -9.77 -10.87 4.18
N ASP A 218 -9.92 -11.32 2.94
CA ASP A 218 -10.57 -12.59 2.63
C ASP A 218 -9.54 -13.72 2.52
N SER A 219 -8.45 -13.47 1.79
CA SER A 219 -7.34 -14.42 1.69
C SER A 219 -6.00 -13.72 1.42
N LYS A 220 -4.92 -14.41 1.74
CA LYS A 220 -3.53 -13.96 1.53
C LYS A 220 -2.65 -15.17 1.20
N ASN A 221 -1.95 -15.13 0.07
CA ASN A 221 -1.05 -16.18 -0.44
C ASN A 221 0.30 -15.60 -0.84
#